data_AF-A0A2V4GZU5-F1
#
_entry.id   AF-A0A2V4GZU5-F1
#
_cell.length_a   1.000
_cell.length_b   1.000
_cell.length_c   1.000
_cell.angle_alpha   90.00
_cell.angle_beta   90.00
_cell.angle_gamma   90.00
#
_symmetry.space_group_name_H-M   'P 1'
#
loop_
_entity.id
_entity.type
_entity.pdbx_description
1 polymer ?
#
loop_
_entity_poly.entity_id
_entity_poly.type
_entity_poly.pdbx_seq_one_letter_code
_entity_poly.pdbx_strand_id
1 'polypeptide(L)'
;MNRLQGIRKCISISEEDLERIKADENLSKAMEELIDVCEQYQEALKKKSDIESKYASAKYSLFSALEDMKRMAIQISGLMEYTRMRNMEIPDNILDSISYIIEKYMVTRMD
;
A
#
# COMPACT_ATOMS: atom_id res chain seq x y z
N MET A 1 62.88 -0.77 54.57
CA MET A 1 62.45 -1.01 53.17
C MET A 1 61.23 -1.93 53.18
N ASN A 2 60.01 -1.38 53.16
CA ASN A 2 58.78 -2.16 53.10
C ASN A 2 58.40 -2.40 51.62
N ARG A 3 58.62 -3.62 51.12
CA ARG A 3 58.07 -4.04 49.83
C ARG A 3 56.60 -4.39 50.06
N LEU A 4 55.71 -3.48 49.69
CA LEU A 4 54.30 -3.76 49.50
C LEU A 4 54.17 -4.80 48.38
N GLN A 5 54.12 -6.08 48.75
CA GLN A 5 53.60 -7.12 47.87
C GLN A 5 52.13 -6.76 47.60
N GLY A 6 51.85 -6.30 46.38
CA GLY A 6 50.51 -5.94 45.97
C GLY A 6 49.57 -7.13 46.09
N ILE A 7 48.75 -7.13 47.14
CA ILE A 7 47.66 -8.08 47.31
C ILE A 7 46.65 -7.76 46.19
N ARG A 8 46.67 -8.55 45.12
CA ARG A 8 45.50 -8.61 44.22
C ARG A 8 44.38 -9.26 45.04
N LYS A 9 43.40 -8.46 45.47
CA LYS A 9 42.12 -9.00 45.93
C LYS A 9 41.47 -9.70 44.75
N CYS A 10 41.57 -11.02 44.70
CA CYS A 10 40.71 -11.83 43.85
C CYS A 10 39.30 -11.74 44.44
N ILE A 11 38.39 -11.05 43.76
CA ILE A 11 36.97 -11.04 44.12
C ILE A 11 36.43 -12.40 43.68
N SER A 12 36.05 -13.25 44.64
CA SER A 12 35.33 -14.48 44.33
C SER A 12 33.88 -14.13 44.05
N ILE A 13 33.44 -14.33 42.82
CA ILE A 13 32.03 -14.25 42.43
C ILE A 13 31.42 -15.64 42.70
N SER A 14 30.22 -15.69 43.28
CA SER A 14 29.54 -16.96 43.50
C SER A 14 29.08 -17.57 42.17
N GLU A 15 28.89 -18.90 42.12
CA GLU A 15 28.34 -19.55 40.92
C GLU A 15 26.94 -19.00 40.58
N GLU A 16 26.13 -18.70 41.61
CA GLU A 16 24.81 -18.10 41.45
C GLU A 16 24.89 -16.71 40.79
N ASP A 17 25.84 -15.86 41.19
CA ASP A 17 26.04 -14.55 40.57
C ASP A 17 26.50 -14.69 39.11
N LEU A 18 27.35 -15.68 38.80
CA LEU A 18 27.76 -15.96 37.41
C LEU A 18 26.58 -16.43 36.54
N GLU A 19 25.67 -17.23 37.09
CA GLU A 19 24.45 -17.65 36.40
C GLU A 19 23.51 -16.47 36.14
N ARG A 20 23.34 -15.58 37.12
CA ARG A 20 22.54 -14.35 36.96
C ARG A 20 23.10 -13.45 35.87
N ILE A 21 24.42 -13.23 35.84
CA ILE A 21 25.07 -12.42 34.79
C ILE A 21 24.79 -13.02 33.40
N LYS A 22 24.94 -14.35 33.24
CA LYS A 22 24.64 -15.01 31.97
C LYS A 22 23.17 -14.91 31.57
N ALA A 23 22.27 -15.01 32.55
CA ALA A 23 20.83 -14.86 32.30
C ALA A 23 20.51 -13.43 31.82
N ASP A 24 21.11 -12.40 32.42
CA ASP A 24 20.95 -11.00 32.03
C ASP A 24 21.53 -10.72 30.64
N GLU A 25 22.69 -11.29 30.30
CA GLU A 25 23.28 -11.19 28.95
C GLU A 25 22.37 -11.83 27.90
N ASN A 26 21.84 -13.03 28.18
CA ASN A 26 20.91 -13.72 27.29
C ASN A 26 19.60 -12.93 27.11
N LEU A 27 19.07 -12.36 28.20
CA LEU A 27 17.87 -11.53 28.15
C LEU A 27 18.12 -10.26 27.34
N SER A 28 19.26 -9.59 27.55
CA SER A 28 19.63 -8.39 26.80
C SER A 28 19.69 -8.67 25.30
N LYS A 29 20.33 -9.78 24.91
CA LYS A 29 20.39 -10.19 23.51
C LYS A 29 18.99 -10.49 22.93
N ALA A 30 18.15 -11.21 23.67
CA ALA A 30 16.78 -11.49 23.23
C ALA A 30 15.95 -10.21 23.07
N MET A 31 16.16 -9.22 23.93
CA MET A 31 15.52 -7.90 23.80
C MET A 31 16.00 -7.15 22.57
N GLU A 32 17.30 -7.17 22.26
CA GLU A 32 17.85 -6.58 21.04
C GLU A 32 17.25 -7.23 19.77
N GLU A 33 17.17 -8.56 19.74
CA GLU A 33 16.54 -9.30 18.64
C GLU A 33 15.04 -8.95 18.49
N LEU A 34 14.32 -8.80 19.61
CA LEU A 34 12.91 -8.39 19.59
C LEU A 34 12.74 -6.97 19.05
N ILE A 35 13.63 -6.04 19.42
CA ILE A 35 13.58 -4.66 18.91
C ILE A 35 13.81 -4.64 17.40
N ASP A 36 14.80 -5.36 16.89
CA ASP A 36 15.06 -5.46 15.46
C ASP A 36 13.84 -6.02 14.70
N VAL A 37 13.22 -7.09 15.20
CA VAL A 37 11.97 -7.63 14.63
C VAL A 37 10.84 -6.60 14.65
N CYS A 38 10.69 -5.84 15.74
CA CYS A 38 9.69 -4.78 15.83
C CYS A 38 9.92 -3.67 14.80
N GLU A 39 11.17 -3.26 14.60
CA GLU A 39 11.55 -2.24 13.60
C GLU A 39 11.25 -2.73 12.18
N GLN A 40 11.60 -3.97 11.87
CA GLN A 40 11.29 -4.58 10.58
C GLN A 40 9.77 -4.64 10.32
N TYR A 41 8.99 -4.98 11.36
CA TYR A 41 7.54 -5.02 11.26
C TYR A 41 6.93 -3.63 11.06
N GLN A 42 7.45 -2.60 11.74
CA GLN A 42 7.02 -1.21 11.53
C GLN A 42 7.30 -0.74 10.11
N GLU A 43 8.47 -1.05 9.55
CA GLU A 43 8.81 -0.71 8.18
C GLU A 43 7.92 -1.44 7.16
N ALA A 44 7.59 -2.71 7.42
CA ALA A 44 6.65 -3.46 6.59
C ALA A 44 5.24 -2.85 6.61
N LEU A 45 4.75 -2.44 7.78
CA LEU A 45 3.46 -1.74 7.91
C LEU A 45 3.45 -0.41 7.16
N LYS A 46 4.55 0.35 7.21
CA LYS A 46 4.68 1.60 6.47
C LYS A 46 4.60 1.37 4.96
N LYS A 47 5.35 0.38 4.44
CA LYS A 47 5.29 -0.01 3.03
C LYS A 47 3.89 -0.43 2.60
N LYS A 48 3.19 -1.19 3.45
CA LYS A 48 1.80 -1.59 3.19
C LYS A 48 0.88 -0.37 3.08
N SER A 49 0.98 0.57 4.02
CA SER A 49 0.20 1.82 4.01
C SER A 49 0.43 2.62 2.72
N ASP A 50 1.69 2.74 2.28
CA ASP A 50 2.03 3.44 1.03
C ASP A 50 1.41 2.77 -0.21
N ILE A 51 1.38 1.43 -0.25
CA ILE A 51 0.76 0.67 -1.33
C ILE A 51 -0.76 0.86 -1.32
N GLU A 52 -1.40 0.79 -0.15
CA GLU A 52 -2.84 0.99 -0.01
C GLU A 52 -3.25 2.41 -0.44
N SER A 53 -2.46 3.42 -0.10
CA SER A 53 -2.67 4.80 -0.53
C SER A 53 -2.58 4.94 -2.07
N LYS A 54 -1.56 4.35 -2.69
CA LYS A 54 -1.42 4.31 -4.16
C LYS A 54 -2.58 3.59 -4.83
N TYR A 55 -3.01 2.47 -4.25
CA TYR A 55 -4.16 1.71 -4.75
C TYR A 55 -5.46 2.53 -4.68
N ALA A 56 -5.69 3.22 -3.56
CA ALA A 56 -6.85 4.10 -3.41
C ALA A 56 -6.85 5.24 -4.45
N SER A 57 -5.69 5.85 -4.68
CA SER A 57 -5.52 6.87 -5.72
C SER A 57 -5.81 6.33 -7.11
N ALA A 58 -5.25 5.19 -7.49
CA ALA A 58 -5.50 4.55 -8.78
C ALA A 58 -6.98 4.20 -8.98
N LYS A 59 -7.64 3.68 -7.93
CA LYS A 59 -9.07 3.38 -7.93
C LYS A 59 -9.91 4.65 -8.15
N TYR A 60 -9.57 5.75 -7.48
CA TYR A 60 -10.24 7.03 -7.69
C TYR A 60 -10.08 7.54 -9.13
N SER A 61 -8.85 7.51 -9.67
CA SER A 61 -8.59 7.90 -11.06
C SER A 61 -9.37 7.05 -12.06
N LEU A 62 -9.49 5.74 -11.82
CA LEU A 62 -10.29 4.85 -12.66
C LEU A 62 -11.77 5.24 -12.64
N PHE A 63 -12.34 5.53 -11.47
CA PHE A 63 -13.72 6.01 -11.38
C PHE A 63 -13.93 7.33 -12.10
N SER A 64 -13.01 8.28 -11.97
CA SER A 64 -13.08 9.55 -12.69
C SER A 64 -13.08 9.32 -14.21
N ALA A 65 -12.17 8.48 -14.71
CA ALA A 65 -12.11 8.16 -16.14
C ALA A 65 -13.38 7.47 -16.64
N LEU A 66 -13.97 6.58 -15.83
CA LEU A 66 -15.24 5.94 -16.16
C LEU A 66 -16.40 6.94 -16.22
N GLU A 67 -16.45 7.90 -15.31
CA GLU A 67 -17.46 8.98 -15.34
C GLU A 67 -17.27 9.89 -16.55
N ASP A 68 -16.03 10.19 -16.95
CA ASP A 68 -15.76 10.94 -18.18
C ASP A 68 -16.21 10.15 -19.43
N MET A 69 -15.96 8.85 -19.47
CA MET A 69 -16.43 7.97 -20.56
C MET A 69 -17.96 7.93 -20.64
N LYS A 70 -18.67 7.89 -19.51
CA LYS A 70 -20.14 8.00 -19.47
C LYS A 70 -20.63 9.32 -20.05
N ARG A 71 -20.00 10.45 -19.65
CA ARG A 71 -20.35 11.77 -20.19
C ARG A 71 -20.16 11.84 -21.69
N MET A 72 -19.06 11.30 -22.20
CA MET A 72 -18.81 11.21 -23.64
C MET A 72 -19.87 10.36 -24.35
N ALA A 73 -20.22 9.20 -23.81
CA ALA A 73 -21.27 8.35 -24.40
C ALA A 73 -22.62 9.07 -24.48
N ILE A 74 -23.01 9.81 -23.43
CA ILE A 74 -24.22 10.63 -23.42
C ILE A 74 -24.18 11.71 -24.52
N GLN A 75 -23.05 12.42 -24.65
CA GLN A 75 -22.89 13.45 -25.69
C GLN A 75 -22.98 12.86 -27.10
N ILE A 76 -22.35 11.70 -27.32
CA ILE A 76 -22.41 10.99 -28.59
C ILE A 76 -23.86 10.56 -28.91
N SER A 77 -24.59 10.03 -27.92
CA SER A 77 -26.01 9.70 -28.08
C SER A 77 -26.85 10.91 -28.48
N GLY A 78 -26.63 12.07 -27.83
CA GLY A 78 -27.33 13.31 -28.19
C GLY A 78 -27.00 13.80 -29.61
N LEU A 79 -25.75 13.64 -30.06
CA LEU A 79 -25.35 13.96 -31.43
C LEU A 79 -26.01 13.02 -32.45
N MET A 80 -26.16 11.74 -32.14
CA MET A 80 -26.91 10.80 -32.98
C MET A 80 -28.37 11.20 -33.12
N GLU A 81 -29.03 11.56 -32.01
CA GLU A 81 -30.41 12.03 -32.06
C GLU A 81 -30.53 13.29 -32.91
N TYR A 82 -29.62 14.25 -32.73
CA TYR A 82 -29.60 15.49 -33.50
C TYR A 82 -29.41 15.25 -35.02
N THR A 83 -28.46 14.40 -35.40
CA THR A 83 -28.19 14.06 -36.81
C THR A 83 -29.37 13.32 -37.44
N ARG A 84 -30.01 12.41 -36.69
CA ARG A 84 -31.25 11.74 -37.10
C ARG A 84 -32.39 12.74 -37.31
N MET A 85 -32.58 13.71 -36.41
CA MET A 85 -33.59 14.77 -36.57
C MET A 85 -33.34 15.65 -37.81
N ARG A 86 -32.08 15.78 -38.23
CA ARG A 86 -31.66 16.56 -39.40
C ARG A 86 -31.64 15.76 -40.70
N ASN A 87 -32.00 14.47 -40.68
CA ASN A 87 -31.88 13.55 -41.83
C ASN A 87 -30.47 13.54 -42.43
N MET A 88 -29.44 13.65 -41.59
CA MET A 88 -28.05 13.55 -42.03
C MET A 88 -27.66 12.07 -42.17
N GLU A 89 -27.00 11.73 -43.26
CA GLU A 89 -26.49 10.37 -43.49
C GLU A 89 -25.23 10.14 -42.62
N ILE A 90 -25.24 9.07 -41.84
CA ILE A 90 -24.12 8.68 -40.97
C ILE A 90 -23.54 7.38 -41.54
N PRO A 91 -22.24 7.33 -41.87
CA PRO A 91 -21.58 6.10 -42.31
C PRO A 91 -21.77 4.94 -41.32
N ASP A 92 -22.02 3.73 -41.84
CA ASP A 92 -22.29 2.53 -41.02
C ASP A 92 -21.16 2.22 -40.02
N ASN A 93 -19.90 2.41 -40.43
CA ASN A 93 -18.74 2.20 -39.56
C ASN A 93 -18.72 3.14 -38.33
N ILE A 94 -19.30 4.34 -38.46
CA ILE A 94 -19.46 5.29 -37.35
C ILE A 94 -20.63 4.84 -36.46
N LEU A 95 -21.72 4.35 -37.03
CA LEU A 95 -22.86 3.81 -36.27
C LEU A 95 -22.46 2.61 -35.40
N ASP A 96 -21.64 1.70 -35.92
CA ASP A 96 -21.11 0.55 -35.18
C ASP A 96 -20.23 1.01 -34.02
N SER A 97 -19.35 1.98 -34.27
CA SER A 97 -18.45 2.55 -33.27
C SER A 97 -19.23 3.24 -32.14
N ILE A 98 -20.29 3.95 -32.49
CA ILE A 98 -21.12 4.64 -31.50
C ILE A 98 -21.94 3.64 -30.68
N SER A 99 -22.56 2.65 -31.32
CA SER A 99 -23.31 1.59 -30.62
C SER A 99 -22.42 0.89 -29.59
N TYR A 100 -21.18 0.56 -29.96
CA TYR A 100 -20.20 -0.01 -29.04
C TYR A 100 -19.89 0.89 -27.83
N ILE A 101 -19.66 2.19 -28.06
CA ILE A 101 -19.36 3.14 -26.98
C ILE A 101 -20.56 3.30 -26.03
N ILE A 102 -21.77 3.41 -26.60
CA ILE A 102 -23.01 3.54 -25.83
C ILE A 102 -23.23 2.28 -24.99
N GLU A 103 -23.22 1.10 -25.57
CA GLU A 103 -23.47 -0.16 -24.84
C GLU A 103 -22.44 -0.40 -23.74
N LYS A 104 -21.17 -0.13 -24.02
CA LYS A 104 -20.08 -0.44 -23.09
C LYS A 104 -19.99 0.52 -21.91
N TYR A 105 -20.34 1.79 -22.12
CA TYR A 105 -20.14 2.83 -21.11
C TYR A 105 -21.44 3.42 -20.56
N MET A 106 -22.59 3.20 -21.20
CA MET A 106 -23.91 3.54 -20.65
C MET A 106 -24.56 2.40 -19.86
N VAL A 107 -23.78 1.49 -19.26
CA VAL A 107 -24.35 0.54 -18.30
C VAL A 107 -25.01 1.35 -17.17
N THR A 108 -26.33 1.35 -17.19
CA THR A 108 -27.18 1.92 -16.15
C THR A 108 -26.74 1.35 -14.82
N ARG A 109 -26.62 2.23 -13.82
CA ARG A 109 -26.62 1.83 -12.42
C ARG A 109 -27.78 0.85 -12.21
N MET A 110 -27.47 -0.44 -12.08
CA MET A 110 -28.31 -1.35 -11.33
C MET A 110 -27.99 -1.06 -9.86
N ASP A 111 -28.49 0.09 -9.40
CA ASP A 111 -28.68 0.35 -7.98
C ASP A 111 -29.85 -0.53 -7.50
#